data_AF-A0A7K1USE7-F1
#
_entry.id   AF-A0A7K1USE7-F1
#
_cell.length_a   1.000
_cell.length_b   1.000
_cell.length_c   1.000
_cell.angle_alpha   90.00
_cell.angle_beta   90.00
_cell.angle_gamma   90.00
#
_symmetry.space_group_name_H-M   'P 1'
#
loop_
_entity.id
_entity.type
_entity.pdbx_description
1 polymer ?
#
loop_
_entity_poly.entity_id
_entity_poly.type
_entity_poly.pdbx_seq_one_letter_code
_entity_poly.pdbx_strand_id
1 'polypeptide(L)'
;MAAAAVLAVAGGGSAPAYADTDFSPQPPDPTYVLNQIMEIFGGTARDVTQPGMLDYFVKAGIMTAAGNWTQAFEDLAKPETYNSPDAPQRLAVAAQKIFDTLAHVEPLGIGFPPHPDYLPDWNHDGKFGIDDTAGQLLPGFESDTVLDGDYEKPDFMDAKFRYPCLNPDGSVWYETLSGTCAPGNSGAEFKLGDVHKFRIINSRGISMAAMLWMPYGAADSDKKYPVAVGAPGAAEAMNHIAMYAESAARNGFMTVTFGQSGQPDSSGNALDMVLPVLSVPDCFAPGSCRDVQDAVRWVFNQPITPVVDLGNELNNILMVPRAGRQNPAYQPAGANISNPWIDKMDLDWVNLFGQSVGAVGTSNYLNWQVKGYGIDGKPLPRVASASVMSGYTALATDVPLQMQTADLDIPGLSGYGFTNFYQPFFNATDGPYGTMDRFHNILATGTNAALQTIVYESGSHGDSINWVGIPRNVKSPALSVKYSMDWFDCYGRPDKSDAACDALAKPTDGMSRAFASEYAPEGAAGPDLCLRIPDRASIGQILRPEWFLDALNGHPRYSCTPQS
;
A
#
# COMPACT_ATOMS: atom_id res chain seq x y z
N MET A 1 54.91 24.46 25.49
CA MET A 1 55.01 23.72 24.22
C MET A 1 54.81 22.25 24.52
N ALA A 2 53.68 21.68 24.12
CA ALA A 2 53.49 20.24 23.88
C ALA A 2 52.22 20.13 23.02
N ALA A 3 52.36 19.55 21.83
CA ALA A 3 51.37 19.57 20.76
C ALA A 3 50.33 18.45 20.94
N ALA A 4 49.08 18.78 20.59
CA ALA A 4 47.97 17.87 20.45
C ALA A 4 48.10 17.05 19.15
N ALA A 5 47.87 15.74 19.24
CA ALA A 5 47.72 14.86 18.09
C ALA A 5 46.22 14.67 17.81
N VAL A 6 45.82 15.05 16.60
CA VAL A 6 44.50 14.83 16.02
C VAL A 6 44.44 13.39 15.52
N LEU A 7 43.52 12.57 16.05
CA LEU A 7 43.14 11.30 15.46
C LEU A 7 41.97 11.55 14.50
N ALA A 8 42.27 11.52 13.20
CA ALA A 8 41.26 11.45 12.16
C ALA A 8 40.67 10.03 12.15
N VAL A 9 39.40 9.91 12.52
CA VAL A 9 38.60 8.71 12.26
C VAL A 9 38.20 8.78 10.79
N ALA A 10 38.90 8.02 9.96
CA ALA A 10 38.50 7.79 8.58
C ALA A 10 37.15 7.06 8.59
N GLY A 11 36.11 7.73 8.09
CA GLY A 11 34.81 7.12 7.86
C GLY A 11 34.96 5.92 6.94
N GLY A 12 34.53 4.76 7.42
CA GLY A 12 34.27 3.61 6.56
C GLY A 12 33.14 3.99 5.61
N GLY A 13 33.48 4.42 4.40
CA GLY A 13 32.53 4.51 3.32
C GLY A 13 31.97 3.11 3.08
N SER A 14 30.68 2.93 3.34
CA SER A 14 29.91 1.85 2.77
C SER A 14 30.09 1.93 1.26
N ALA A 15 30.72 0.93 0.68
CA ALA A 15 30.66 0.73 -0.76
C ALA A 15 29.18 0.65 -1.17
N PRO A 16 28.78 1.23 -2.31
CA PRO A 16 27.42 1.07 -2.79
C PRO A 16 27.16 -0.43 -2.92
N ALA A 17 26.12 -0.92 -2.25
CA ALA A 17 25.62 -2.26 -2.47
C ALA A 17 25.20 -2.33 -3.95
N TYR A 18 26.03 -2.95 -4.78
CA TYR A 18 25.62 -3.35 -6.11
C TYR A 18 24.49 -4.35 -5.94
N ALA A 19 23.38 -4.13 -6.64
CA ALA A 19 22.36 -5.16 -6.80
C ALA A 19 23.07 -6.43 -7.30
N ASP A 20 22.84 -7.55 -6.61
CA ASP A 20 23.47 -8.82 -6.95
C ASP A 20 22.94 -9.25 -8.33
N THR A 21 23.72 -8.98 -9.38
CA THR A 21 23.39 -9.30 -10.79
C THR A 21 23.58 -10.78 -11.09
N ASP A 22 24.01 -11.59 -10.12
CA ASP A 22 24.22 -13.01 -10.34
C ASP A 22 22.87 -13.74 -10.26
N PHE A 23 22.28 -13.94 -11.44
CA PHE A 23 21.06 -14.70 -11.71
C PHE A 23 21.22 -16.22 -11.52
N SER A 24 22.39 -16.66 -11.05
CA SER A 24 22.71 -18.07 -10.83
C SER A 24 22.07 -18.57 -9.53
N PRO A 25 21.26 -19.65 -9.57
CA PRO A 25 20.76 -20.30 -8.35
C PRO A 25 21.94 -20.61 -7.43
N GLN A 26 21.92 -19.99 -6.26
CA GLN A 26 22.94 -20.19 -5.24
C GLN A 26 22.67 -21.50 -4.49
N PRO A 27 23.68 -22.09 -3.83
CA PRO A 27 23.48 -23.25 -2.97
C PRO A 27 22.39 -22.97 -1.91
N PRO A 28 21.58 -23.97 -1.56
CA PRO A 28 20.56 -23.82 -0.52
C PRO A 28 21.16 -23.28 0.77
N ASP A 29 20.62 -22.16 1.26
CA ASP A 29 21.03 -21.53 2.51
C ASP A 29 19.91 -21.68 3.55
N PRO A 30 19.98 -22.69 4.43
CA PRO A 30 18.96 -22.92 5.45
C PRO A 30 18.93 -21.79 6.51
N THR A 31 19.96 -20.95 6.59
CA THR A 31 19.98 -19.80 7.52
C THR A 31 19.13 -18.64 7.02
N TYR A 32 18.83 -18.59 5.71
CA TYR A 32 18.00 -17.55 5.11
C TYR A 32 16.62 -17.48 5.76
N VAL A 33 15.99 -18.64 6.03
CA VAL A 33 14.70 -18.72 6.74
C VAL A 33 14.73 -17.99 8.09
N LEU A 34 15.82 -18.12 8.84
CA LEU A 34 16.00 -17.42 10.11
C LEU A 34 16.27 -15.93 9.92
N ASN A 35 17.05 -15.57 8.89
CA ASN A 35 17.33 -14.17 8.57
C ASN A 35 16.06 -13.42 8.16
N GLN A 36 15.16 -14.04 7.38
CA GLN A 36 13.89 -13.41 6.99
C GLN A 36 13.04 -12.98 8.18
N ILE A 37 13.02 -13.81 9.24
CA ILE A 37 12.33 -13.49 10.49
C ILE A 37 12.97 -12.29 11.18
N MET A 38 14.29 -12.14 11.14
CA MET A 38 14.93 -10.98 11.74
C MET A 38 14.73 -9.72 10.89
N GLU A 39 14.74 -9.88 9.56
CA GLU A 39 14.57 -8.80 8.60
C GLU A 39 13.17 -8.20 8.60
N ILE A 40 12.10 -9.01 8.80
CA ILE A 40 10.72 -8.50 8.92
C ILE A 40 10.54 -7.60 10.15
N PHE A 41 11.39 -7.70 11.17
CA PHE A 41 11.37 -6.77 12.30
C PHE A 41 12.34 -5.60 12.11
N GLY A 42 13.10 -5.55 11.02
CA GLY A 42 14.10 -4.51 10.76
C GLY A 42 13.48 -3.12 10.71
N GLY A 43 12.33 -2.95 10.05
CA GLY A 43 11.61 -1.68 10.02
C GLY A 43 11.09 -1.26 11.38
N THR A 44 10.45 -2.17 12.12
CA THR A 44 9.98 -1.89 13.49
C THR A 44 11.13 -1.53 14.43
N ALA A 45 12.26 -2.27 14.36
CA ALA A 45 13.46 -2.01 15.13
C ALA A 45 14.08 -0.65 14.78
N ARG A 46 14.08 -0.28 13.51
CA ARG A 46 14.49 1.05 13.06
C ARG A 46 13.59 2.11 13.68
N ASP A 47 12.27 1.97 13.55
CA ASP A 47 11.30 2.97 14.05
C ASP A 47 11.51 3.20 15.56
N VAL A 48 11.64 2.15 16.38
CA VAL A 48 11.82 2.31 17.85
C VAL A 48 13.18 2.89 18.25
N THR A 49 14.18 2.79 17.37
CA THR A 49 15.53 3.32 17.63
C THR A 49 15.76 4.73 17.09
N GLN A 50 14.85 5.25 16.26
CA GLN A 50 14.92 6.64 15.78
C GLN A 50 14.71 7.63 16.94
N PRO A 51 15.45 8.75 16.97
CA PRO A 51 15.24 9.81 17.95
C PRO A 51 13.78 10.30 17.96
N GLY A 52 13.16 10.35 19.15
CA GLY A 52 11.79 10.83 19.34
C GLY A 52 10.67 9.85 19.00
N MET A 53 10.95 8.78 18.23
CA MET A 53 9.93 7.79 17.88
C MET A 53 9.46 6.96 19.08
N LEU A 54 10.35 6.62 20.03
CA LEU A 54 9.93 5.93 21.26
C LEU A 54 8.95 6.77 22.09
N ASP A 55 9.19 8.07 22.18
CA ASP A 55 8.30 9.02 22.86
C ASP A 55 6.97 9.13 22.11
N TYR A 56 7.01 9.19 20.77
CA TYR A 56 5.83 9.11 19.91
C TYR A 56 5.02 7.82 20.14
N PHE A 57 5.67 6.66 20.18
CA PHE A 57 5.04 5.36 20.44
C PHE A 57 4.35 5.28 21.80
N VAL A 58 4.99 5.82 22.84
CA VAL A 58 4.41 5.87 24.19
C VAL A 58 3.19 6.80 24.20
N LYS A 59 3.30 7.98 23.59
CA LYS A 59 2.21 8.97 23.47
C LYS A 59 1.03 8.45 22.66
N ALA A 60 1.31 7.63 21.64
CA ALA A 60 0.29 7.00 20.82
C ALA A 60 -0.18 5.64 21.35
N GLY A 61 0.32 5.16 22.49
CA GLY A 61 -0.18 3.96 23.17
C GLY A 61 0.23 2.61 22.57
N ILE A 62 1.23 2.57 21.67
CA ILE A 62 1.61 1.37 20.88
C ILE A 62 2.38 0.31 21.70
N MET A 63 3.11 0.72 22.74
CA MET A 63 4.13 -0.13 23.40
C MET A 63 3.60 -1.43 24.05
N THR A 64 2.29 -1.56 24.23
CA THR A 64 1.66 -2.76 24.81
C THR A 64 1.55 -3.92 23.81
N ALA A 65 1.53 -3.64 22.49
CA ALA A 65 1.38 -4.66 21.45
C ALA A 65 2.72 -5.35 21.13
N ALA A 66 3.81 -4.59 20.97
CA ALA A 66 5.12 -5.05 20.46
C ALA A 66 5.78 -6.17 21.32
N GLY A 67 5.53 -6.19 22.63
CA GLY A 67 6.14 -7.17 23.55
C GLY A 67 5.67 -8.62 23.35
N ASN A 68 4.49 -8.84 22.77
CA ASN A 68 3.91 -10.18 22.59
C ASN A 68 4.29 -10.85 21.26
N TRP A 69 4.92 -10.12 20.33
CA TRP A 69 5.21 -10.61 18.98
C TRP A 69 6.36 -11.61 18.93
N THR A 70 7.42 -11.36 19.69
CA THR A 70 8.64 -12.18 19.68
C THR A 70 8.39 -13.62 20.14
N GLN A 71 7.42 -13.83 21.04
CA GLN A 71 7.03 -15.15 21.55
C GLN A 71 6.48 -16.08 20.46
N ALA A 72 5.84 -15.53 19.42
CA ALA A 72 5.30 -16.32 18.32
C ALA A 72 6.38 -16.98 17.44
N PHE A 73 7.59 -16.41 17.44
CA PHE A 73 8.70 -16.85 16.60
C PHE A 73 9.73 -17.71 17.35
N GLU A 74 9.62 -17.85 18.68
CA GLU A 74 10.56 -18.63 19.50
C GLU A 74 10.71 -20.09 19.04
N ASP A 75 9.65 -20.68 18.51
CA ASP A 75 9.67 -22.07 18.04
C ASP A 75 10.54 -22.26 16.80
N LEU A 76 10.76 -21.23 15.98
CA LEU A 76 11.64 -21.29 14.82
C LEU A 76 13.11 -21.09 15.14
N ALA A 77 13.44 -20.56 16.31
CA ALA A 77 14.83 -20.46 16.74
C ALA A 77 15.39 -21.79 17.27
N LYS A 78 14.54 -22.82 17.44
CA LYS A 78 14.91 -24.12 18.01
C LYS A 78 15.47 -25.05 16.93
N PRO A 79 16.71 -25.58 17.07
CA PRO A 79 17.31 -26.47 16.07
C PRO A 79 16.50 -27.75 15.80
N GLU A 80 15.76 -28.25 16.80
CA GLU A 80 14.86 -29.39 16.67
C GLU A 80 13.65 -29.15 15.76
N THR A 81 13.35 -27.90 15.41
CA THR A 81 12.28 -27.55 14.47
C THR A 81 12.66 -27.90 13.03
N TYR A 82 13.96 -27.94 12.71
CA TYR A 82 14.48 -28.24 11.36
C TYR A 82 15.07 -29.64 11.23
N ASN A 83 15.62 -30.19 12.32
CA ASN A 83 16.50 -31.37 12.25
C ASN A 83 15.85 -32.67 12.76
N SER A 84 14.55 -32.69 13.06
CA SER A 84 13.86 -33.87 13.60
C SER A 84 13.10 -34.66 12.52
N PRO A 85 12.80 -35.96 12.74
CA PRO A 85 11.97 -36.75 11.80
C PRO A 85 10.54 -36.20 11.61
N ASP A 86 10.05 -35.44 12.58
CA ASP A 86 8.78 -34.71 12.57
C ASP A 86 8.94 -33.22 12.20
N ALA A 87 10.12 -32.81 11.69
CA ALA A 87 10.42 -31.42 11.32
C ALA A 87 9.35 -30.81 10.40
N PRO A 88 8.83 -31.47 9.34
CA PRO A 88 7.77 -30.89 8.50
C PRO A 88 6.52 -30.48 9.28
N GLN A 89 6.14 -31.28 10.29
CA GLN A 89 4.98 -31.00 11.13
C GLN A 89 5.26 -29.85 12.11
N ARG A 90 6.46 -29.80 12.70
CA ARG A 90 6.86 -28.72 13.62
C ARG A 90 7.01 -27.38 12.90
N LEU A 91 7.58 -27.41 11.70
CA LEU A 91 7.68 -26.27 10.81
C LEU A 91 6.28 -25.71 10.49
N ALA A 92 5.33 -26.59 10.15
CA ALA A 92 3.94 -26.19 9.88
C ALA A 92 3.24 -25.57 11.09
N VAL A 93 3.44 -26.11 12.31
CA VAL A 93 2.87 -25.55 13.54
C VAL A 93 3.49 -24.20 13.89
N ALA A 94 4.81 -24.06 13.78
CA ALA A 94 5.50 -22.80 14.03
C ALA A 94 5.12 -21.72 13.00
N ALA A 95 5.02 -22.09 11.73
CA ALA A 95 4.55 -21.22 10.66
C ALA A 95 3.09 -20.78 10.89
N GLN A 96 2.22 -21.69 11.34
CA GLN A 96 0.84 -21.35 11.69
C GLN A 96 0.78 -20.34 12.84
N LYS A 97 1.60 -20.46 13.89
CA LYS A 97 1.63 -19.49 15.00
C LYS A 97 2.07 -18.10 14.56
N ILE A 98 3.05 -18.04 13.66
CA ILE A 98 3.54 -16.78 13.09
C ILE A 98 2.48 -16.15 12.21
N PHE A 99 1.87 -16.96 11.35
CA PHE A 99 0.75 -16.53 10.55
C PHE A 99 -0.40 -16.03 11.42
N ASP A 100 -0.78 -16.77 12.47
CA ASP A 100 -1.81 -16.34 13.41
C ASP A 100 -1.41 -15.01 14.06
N THR A 101 -0.15 -14.81 14.41
CA THR A 101 0.30 -13.55 15.02
C THR A 101 0.26 -12.38 14.03
N LEU A 102 0.72 -12.59 12.79
CA LEU A 102 0.66 -11.60 11.71
C LEU A 102 -0.79 -11.29 11.26
N ALA A 103 -1.68 -12.30 11.27
CA ALA A 103 -3.07 -12.19 10.86
C ALA A 103 -4.02 -11.73 11.98
N HIS A 104 -3.63 -11.86 13.26
CA HIS A 104 -4.41 -11.42 14.42
C HIS A 104 -3.89 -10.12 15.04
N VAL A 105 -3.23 -9.22 14.27
CA VAL A 105 -3.20 -7.80 14.65
C VAL A 105 -4.67 -7.39 14.85
N GLU A 106 -5.07 -7.04 16.07
CA GLU A 106 -6.49 -6.94 16.46
C GLU A 106 -7.33 -6.16 15.42
N PRO A 107 -8.37 -6.78 14.83
CA PRO A 107 -9.10 -6.18 13.72
C PRO A 107 -10.20 -5.18 14.17
N LEU A 108 -10.21 -4.71 15.43
CA LEU A 108 -11.33 -3.91 15.95
C LEU A 108 -10.87 -2.87 16.99
N GLY A 109 -10.59 -1.64 16.52
CA GLY A 109 -10.78 -0.44 17.35
C GLY A 109 -9.53 0.25 17.91
N ILE A 110 -8.32 -0.18 17.55
CA ILE A 110 -7.10 0.58 17.84
C ILE A 110 -6.56 1.10 16.51
N GLY A 111 -6.89 2.33 16.15
CA GLY A 111 -6.23 2.99 15.02
C GLY A 111 -4.75 3.15 15.37
N PHE A 112 -3.86 2.57 14.57
CA PHE A 112 -2.44 2.90 14.69
C PHE A 112 -2.25 4.35 14.28
N PRO A 113 -1.48 5.16 15.02
CA PRO A 113 -1.13 6.50 14.58
C PRO A 113 -0.46 6.46 13.21
N PRO A 114 -0.67 7.48 12.37
CA PRO A 114 0.08 7.64 11.13
C PRO A 114 1.57 7.80 11.40
N HIS A 115 2.41 7.49 10.41
CA HIS A 115 3.84 7.71 10.56
C HIS A 115 4.19 9.18 10.43
N PRO A 116 4.97 9.74 11.37
CA PRO A 116 5.19 11.18 11.44
C PRO A 116 5.87 11.76 10.20
N ASP A 117 6.68 10.99 9.49
CA ASP A 117 7.32 11.45 8.24
C ASP A 117 6.34 11.80 7.10
N TYR A 118 5.08 11.37 7.18
CA TYR A 118 4.05 11.59 6.16
C TYR A 118 2.81 12.30 6.74
N LEU A 119 3.01 13.01 7.87
CA LEU A 119 1.97 13.85 8.47
C LEU A 119 2.03 15.26 7.88
N PRO A 120 0.93 15.78 7.32
CA PRO A 120 0.79 17.19 6.99
C PRO A 120 0.82 18.08 8.25
N ASP A 121 1.28 19.32 8.07
CA ASP A 121 1.24 20.41 9.06
C ASP A 121 -0.19 21.00 9.09
N TRP A 122 -1.08 20.28 9.77
CA TRP A 122 -2.49 20.63 9.93
C TRP A 122 -2.69 21.84 10.84
N ASN A 123 -1.85 22.02 11.86
CA ASN A 123 -1.97 23.14 12.79
C ASN A 123 -1.29 24.44 12.31
N HIS A 124 -0.57 24.38 11.19
CA HIS A 124 0.11 25.50 10.54
C HIS A 124 1.21 26.15 11.38
N ASP A 125 1.83 25.38 12.28
CA ASP A 125 2.88 25.89 13.15
C ASP A 125 4.30 25.79 12.52
N GLY A 126 4.39 25.18 11.33
CA GLY A 126 5.61 25.00 10.55
C GLY A 126 6.50 23.86 11.04
N LYS A 127 6.09 23.11 12.06
CA LYS A 127 6.72 21.86 12.49
C LYS A 127 6.08 20.70 11.74
N PHE A 128 6.88 19.68 11.48
CA PHE A 128 6.45 18.51 10.73
C PHE A 128 6.84 17.25 11.51
N GLY A 129 5.96 16.25 11.48
CA GLY A 129 6.22 14.94 12.05
C GLY A 129 6.49 14.96 13.56
N ILE A 130 7.59 14.34 13.99
CA ILE A 130 7.90 14.17 15.42
C ILE A 130 8.08 15.52 16.13
N ASP A 131 8.54 16.54 15.41
CA ASP A 131 8.79 17.88 15.96
C ASP A 131 7.51 18.57 16.46
N ASP A 132 6.33 18.24 15.89
CA ASP A 132 5.03 18.77 16.33
C ASP A 132 4.70 18.35 17.77
N THR A 133 4.97 17.09 18.12
CA THR A 133 4.69 16.54 19.45
C THR A 133 5.87 16.60 20.41
N ALA A 134 7.00 17.17 19.99
CA ALA A 134 8.24 17.23 20.77
C ALA A 134 8.07 18.04 22.06
N GLY A 135 8.52 17.47 23.19
CA GLY A 135 8.46 18.13 24.50
C GLY A 135 7.08 18.18 25.17
N GLN A 136 6.03 17.63 24.54
CA GLN A 136 4.69 17.50 25.13
C GLN A 136 4.58 16.21 25.96
N LEU A 137 3.65 16.12 26.92
CA LEU A 137 3.42 14.90 27.74
C LEU A 137 2.41 13.94 27.09
N LEU A 138 1.46 14.50 26.33
CA LEU A 138 0.48 13.82 25.48
C LEU A 138 0.37 14.67 24.20
N PRO A 139 -0.07 14.12 23.05
CA PRO A 139 -0.37 14.93 21.88
C PRO A 139 -1.39 16.01 22.27
N GLY A 140 -1.07 17.28 22.03
CA GLY A 140 -2.01 18.37 22.24
C GLY A 140 -3.27 18.20 21.38
N PHE A 141 -4.39 18.80 21.80
CA PHE A 141 -5.64 18.76 21.02
C PHE A 141 -5.54 19.44 19.64
N GLU A 142 -4.46 20.21 19.42
CA GLU A 142 -4.12 20.90 18.18
C GLU A 142 -2.84 20.31 17.54
N SER A 143 -2.39 19.13 17.98
CA SER A 143 -1.30 18.42 17.29
C SER A 143 -1.77 17.87 15.94
N ASP A 144 -0.88 17.79 14.97
CA ASP A 144 -1.20 17.31 13.62
C ASP A 144 -1.77 15.89 13.64
N THR A 145 -1.22 15.04 14.52
CA THR A 145 -1.69 13.65 14.69
C THR A 145 -3.16 13.59 15.15
N VAL A 146 -3.64 14.56 15.93
CA VAL A 146 -5.03 14.63 16.40
C VAL A 146 -5.93 15.28 15.34
N LEU A 147 -5.42 16.31 14.66
CA LEU A 147 -6.17 17.04 13.66
C LEU A 147 -6.36 16.25 12.36
N ASP A 148 -5.53 15.25 12.09
CA ASP A 148 -5.56 14.47 10.85
C ASP A 148 -6.94 13.87 10.52
N GLY A 149 -7.57 13.22 11.49
CA GLY A 149 -8.93 12.66 11.35
C GLY A 149 -10.07 13.66 11.60
N ASP A 150 -9.75 14.93 11.86
CA ASP A 150 -10.74 15.97 12.14
C ASP A 150 -11.21 16.62 10.84
N TYR A 151 -12.47 16.32 10.49
CA TYR A 151 -13.19 16.84 9.32
C TYR A 151 -14.28 17.85 9.72
N GLU A 152 -14.40 18.17 11.01
CA GLU A 152 -15.48 19.01 11.54
C GLU A 152 -15.00 20.42 11.88
N LYS A 153 -13.68 20.66 11.87
CA LYS A 153 -13.07 21.97 12.12
C LYS A 153 -12.59 22.62 10.81
N PRO A 154 -13.27 23.67 10.31
CA PRO A 154 -12.92 24.33 9.05
C PRO A 154 -11.48 24.86 8.99
N ASP A 155 -10.93 25.32 10.12
CA ASP A 155 -9.60 25.91 10.20
C ASP A 155 -8.46 24.89 9.98
N PHE A 156 -8.76 23.58 9.98
CA PHE A 156 -7.79 22.49 9.84
C PHE A 156 -8.13 21.56 8.66
N MET A 157 -8.84 22.09 7.67
CA MET A 157 -9.21 21.38 6.45
C MET A 157 -8.12 21.41 5.39
N ASP A 158 -7.17 22.32 5.51
CA ASP A 158 -6.07 22.50 4.58
C ASP A 158 -4.74 22.36 5.33
N ALA A 159 -3.70 21.88 4.68
CA ALA A 159 -2.35 21.78 5.26
C ALA A 159 -1.26 21.79 4.20
N LYS A 160 -0.02 21.93 4.66
CA LYS A 160 1.18 21.71 3.85
C LYS A 160 1.79 20.35 4.17
N PHE A 161 2.39 19.71 3.18
CA PHE A 161 3.19 18.49 3.37
C PHE A 161 4.52 18.59 2.63
N ARG A 162 5.53 17.87 3.12
CA ARG A 162 6.87 17.84 2.50
C ARG A 162 6.96 16.70 1.50
N TYR A 163 7.75 16.88 0.45
CA TYR A 163 7.95 15.85 -0.57
C TYR A 163 8.92 14.78 -0.11
N PRO A 164 8.48 13.52 0.10
CA PRO A 164 9.33 12.51 0.66
C PRO A 164 10.33 11.98 -0.37
N CYS A 165 11.55 11.74 0.10
CA CYS A 165 12.59 10.99 -0.54
C CYS A 165 12.86 9.74 0.32
N LEU A 166 12.21 8.64 -0.03
CA LEU A 166 12.31 7.38 0.69
C LEU A 166 13.64 6.70 0.36
N ASN A 167 14.44 6.41 1.38
CA ASN A 167 15.72 5.72 1.23
C ASN A 167 15.58 4.23 1.57
N PRO A 168 16.35 3.34 0.93
CA PRO A 168 16.30 1.89 1.20
C PRO A 168 16.66 1.51 2.64
N ASP A 169 17.40 2.36 3.35
CA ASP A 169 17.67 2.12 4.75
C ASP A 169 16.43 2.30 5.63
N GLY A 170 15.37 2.92 5.11
CA GLY A 170 14.12 3.29 5.78
C GLY A 170 14.07 4.76 6.22
N SER A 171 15.07 5.59 5.89
CA SER A 171 15.02 7.03 6.22
C SER A 171 14.15 7.77 5.22
N VAL A 172 13.40 8.75 5.71
CA VAL A 172 12.68 9.69 4.86
C VAL A 172 13.40 11.03 4.92
N TRP A 173 13.93 11.44 3.78
CA TRP A 173 14.40 12.81 3.57
C TRP A 173 13.33 13.59 2.80
N TYR A 174 13.54 14.88 2.60
CA TYR A 174 12.58 15.72 1.93
C TYR A 174 13.23 16.53 0.81
N GLU A 175 12.48 16.73 -0.28
CA GLU A 175 12.96 17.49 -1.42
C GLU A 175 13.07 18.99 -1.10
N THR A 176 14.29 19.52 -1.22
CA THR A 176 14.57 20.95 -1.08
C THR A 176 14.05 21.74 -2.29
N LEU A 177 13.92 23.06 -2.15
CA LEU A 177 13.58 23.94 -3.28
C LEU A 177 14.54 23.80 -4.47
N SER A 178 15.79 23.40 -4.21
CA SER A 178 16.81 23.15 -5.25
C SER A 178 16.64 21.81 -5.99
N GLY A 179 15.74 20.93 -5.52
CA GLY A 179 15.49 19.60 -6.10
C GLY A 179 16.34 18.47 -5.53
N THR A 180 17.23 18.74 -4.58
CA THR A 180 17.99 17.70 -3.85
C THR A 180 17.22 17.21 -2.63
N CYS A 181 17.49 16.01 -2.12
CA CYS A 181 16.91 15.51 -0.87
C CYS A 181 17.78 15.87 0.33
N ALA A 182 17.18 16.26 1.45
CA ALA A 182 17.87 16.54 2.72
C ALA A 182 17.05 16.09 3.94
N PRO A 183 17.67 15.78 5.09
CA PRO A 183 16.96 15.47 6.33
C PRO A 183 16.03 16.63 6.77
N GLY A 184 14.88 16.31 7.35
CA GLY A 184 13.86 17.30 7.72
C GLY A 184 14.31 18.36 8.74
N ASN A 185 15.34 18.06 9.53
CA ASN A 185 15.94 18.95 10.54
C ASN A 185 17.23 19.65 10.05
N SER A 186 17.55 19.59 8.75
CA SER A 186 18.77 20.16 8.18
C SER A 186 18.79 21.69 8.13
N GLY A 187 17.66 22.36 8.37
CA GLY A 187 17.50 23.81 8.17
C GLY A 187 17.39 24.23 6.70
N ALA A 188 17.28 23.28 5.77
CA ALA A 188 17.02 23.56 4.36
C ALA A 188 15.58 24.05 4.13
N GLU A 189 15.37 24.78 3.03
CA GLU A 189 14.04 25.12 2.54
C GLU A 189 13.51 23.99 1.66
N PHE A 190 12.30 23.51 1.97
CA PHE A 190 11.67 22.37 1.30
C PHE A 190 10.56 22.79 0.35
N LYS A 191 10.34 21.97 -0.70
CA LYS A 191 9.10 22.06 -1.49
C LYS A 191 7.94 21.56 -0.64
N LEU A 192 6.85 22.32 -0.66
CA LEU A 192 5.64 22.04 0.11
C LEU A 192 4.45 21.84 -0.81
N GLY A 193 3.89 20.64 -0.83
CA GLY A 193 2.59 20.41 -1.46
C GLY A 193 1.45 20.95 -0.59
N ASP A 194 0.25 20.98 -1.18
CA ASP A 194 -0.98 21.37 -0.51
C ASP A 194 -1.88 20.14 -0.35
N VAL A 195 -2.46 19.94 0.83
CA VAL A 195 -3.46 18.88 1.05
C VAL A 195 -4.77 19.49 1.55
N HIS A 196 -5.89 19.02 0.99
CA HIS A 196 -7.24 19.48 1.32
C HIS A 196 -8.13 18.31 1.73
N LYS A 197 -8.74 18.38 2.91
CA LYS A 197 -9.76 17.45 3.38
C LYS A 197 -11.12 17.77 2.76
N PHE A 198 -11.89 16.75 2.42
CA PHE A 198 -13.28 16.88 2.02
C PHE A 198 -14.05 15.58 2.23
N ARG A 199 -15.36 15.59 1.96
CA ARG A 199 -16.22 14.41 2.08
C ARG A 199 -16.87 14.06 0.74
N ILE A 200 -16.98 12.76 0.47
CA ILE A 200 -17.70 12.19 -0.68
C ILE A 200 -18.86 11.35 -0.15
N ILE A 201 -20.08 11.63 -0.59
CA ILE A 201 -21.25 10.83 -0.27
C ILE A 201 -21.37 9.70 -1.31
N ASN A 202 -21.22 8.46 -0.87
CA ASN A 202 -21.29 7.31 -1.77
C ASN A 202 -22.73 6.96 -2.19
N SER A 203 -22.86 5.99 -3.11
CA SER A 203 -24.14 5.48 -3.61
C SER A 203 -25.06 4.92 -2.53
N ARG A 204 -24.52 4.57 -1.36
CA ARG A 204 -25.27 4.09 -0.21
C ARG A 204 -25.71 5.22 0.71
N GLY A 205 -25.37 6.47 0.41
CA GLY A 205 -25.64 7.64 1.23
C GLY A 205 -24.82 7.68 2.52
N ILE A 206 -23.62 7.12 2.51
CA ILE A 206 -22.65 7.16 3.62
C ILE A 206 -21.56 8.16 3.23
N SER A 207 -21.19 9.01 4.18
CA SER A 207 -20.10 9.97 4.02
C SER A 207 -18.74 9.29 4.14
N MET A 208 -17.95 9.37 3.09
CA MET A 208 -16.55 8.96 3.03
C MET A 208 -15.65 10.17 3.23
N ALA A 209 -14.63 10.04 4.07
CA ALA A 209 -13.57 11.03 4.19
C ALA A 209 -12.63 10.94 2.98
N ALA A 210 -12.14 12.08 2.51
CA ALA A 210 -11.22 12.17 1.39
C ALA A 210 -10.18 13.27 1.62
N MET A 211 -9.04 13.16 0.92
CA MET A 211 -7.99 14.17 0.86
C MET A 211 -7.54 14.36 -0.58
N LEU A 212 -7.33 15.61 -0.99
CA LEU A 212 -6.71 15.98 -2.26
C LEU A 212 -5.30 16.50 -1.98
N TRP A 213 -4.30 15.81 -2.50
CA TRP A 213 -2.88 16.16 -2.44
C TRP A 213 -2.47 16.81 -3.74
N MET A 214 -1.96 18.03 -3.67
CA MET A 214 -1.61 18.84 -4.82
C MET A 214 -0.10 19.10 -4.88
N PRO A 215 0.47 19.08 -6.10
CA PRO A 215 1.85 19.50 -6.29
C PRO A 215 2.08 20.97 -5.91
N TYR A 216 3.34 21.32 -5.64
CA TYR A 216 3.81 22.63 -5.25
C TYR A 216 3.45 23.62 -6.34
N GLY A 217 2.70 24.66 -5.98
CA GLY A 217 2.21 25.68 -6.90
C GLY A 217 1.05 25.23 -7.81
N ALA A 218 0.50 24.03 -7.65
CA ALA A 218 -0.64 23.58 -8.47
C ALA A 218 -1.92 24.39 -8.20
N ALA A 219 -2.12 24.86 -6.96
CA ALA A 219 -3.24 25.73 -6.59
C ALA A 219 -3.30 27.01 -7.45
N ASP A 220 -2.14 27.60 -7.73
CA ASP A 220 -2.01 28.87 -8.48
C ASP A 220 -1.75 28.68 -9.98
N SER A 221 -1.70 27.43 -10.45
CA SER A 221 -1.38 27.06 -11.83
C SER A 221 -2.61 26.80 -12.69
N ASP A 222 -2.57 27.18 -13.96
CA ASP A 222 -3.57 26.79 -14.98
C ASP A 222 -3.27 25.42 -15.63
N LYS A 223 -2.17 24.76 -15.22
CA LYS A 223 -1.79 23.44 -15.74
C LYS A 223 -2.76 22.36 -15.26
N LYS A 224 -3.03 21.39 -16.15
CA LYS A 224 -3.66 20.12 -15.78
C LYS A 224 -2.62 19.08 -15.38
N TYR A 225 -2.92 18.33 -14.33
CA TYR A 225 -2.05 17.32 -13.76
C TYR A 225 -2.70 15.94 -13.91
N PRO A 226 -1.94 14.88 -14.26
CA PRO A 226 -2.44 13.53 -14.17
C PRO A 226 -2.88 13.22 -12.74
N VAL A 227 -3.85 12.32 -12.58
CA VAL A 227 -4.49 12.06 -11.29
C VAL A 227 -4.11 10.68 -10.79
N ALA A 228 -3.85 10.54 -9.49
CA ALA A 228 -3.79 9.26 -8.80
C ALA A 228 -4.95 9.17 -7.80
N VAL A 229 -5.61 8.03 -7.69
CA VAL A 229 -6.72 7.80 -6.74
C VAL A 229 -6.37 6.62 -5.86
N GLY A 230 -6.30 6.85 -4.55
CA GLY A 230 -5.82 5.91 -3.54
C GLY A 230 -6.90 5.45 -2.57
N ALA A 231 -6.96 4.13 -2.31
CA ALA A 231 -7.84 3.55 -1.29
C ALA A 231 -7.03 2.73 -0.27
N PRO A 232 -7.13 3.01 1.04
CA PRO A 232 -6.38 2.31 2.08
C PRO A 232 -6.97 0.91 2.38
N GLY A 233 -6.26 0.14 3.19
CA GLY A 233 -6.64 -1.18 3.68
C GLY A 233 -7.67 -1.16 4.82
N ALA A 234 -7.94 -2.33 5.40
CA ALA A 234 -8.87 -2.46 6.51
C ALA A 234 -8.29 -1.82 7.79
N ALA A 235 -9.10 -1.03 8.49
CA ALA A 235 -8.72 -0.25 9.67
C ALA A 235 -7.63 0.81 9.44
N GLU A 236 -7.36 1.14 8.17
CA GLU A 236 -6.38 2.15 7.78
C GLU A 236 -7.06 3.49 7.45
N ALA A 237 -6.45 4.58 7.91
CA ALA A 237 -6.74 5.94 7.51
C ALA A 237 -6.00 6.30 6.21
N MET A 238 -6.38 7.41 5.57
CA MET A 238 -5.72 7.87 4.34
C MET A 238 -4.24 8.18 4.53
N ASN A 239 -3.83 8.62 5.73
CA ASN A 239 -2.42 8.86 6.01
C ASN A 239 -1.58 7.59 6.13
N HIS A 240 -2.21 6.42 6.29
CA HIS A 240 -1.48 5.15 6.29
C HIS A 240 -0.90 4.79 4.91
N ILE A 241 -1.43 5.44 3.86
CA ILE A 241 -0.97 5.35 2.48
C ILE A 241 -0.44 6.69 1.94
N ALA A 242 -0.24 7.71 2.79
CA ALA A 242 0.22 9.04 2.37
C ALA A 242 1.57 9.01 1.66
N MET A 243 2.44 8.03 1.98
CA MET A 243 3.73 7.89 1.29
C MET A 243 3.60 7.76 -0.24
N TYR A 244 2.52 7.16 -0.75
CA TYR A 244 2.24 7.12 -2.19
C TYR A 244 1.66 8.44 -2.69
N ALA A 245 0.75 9.05 -1.93
CA ALA A 245 0.08 10.28 -2.33
C ALA A 245 1.04 11.47 -2.42
N GLU A 246 1.91 11.61 -1.42
CA GLU A 246 2.94 12.64 -1.37
C GLU A 246 4.03 12.41 -2.43
N SER A 247 4.43 11.15 -2.65
CA SER A 247 5.39 10.80 -3.72
C SER A 247 4.81 11.04 -5.11
N ALA A 248 3.52 10.75 -5.32
CA ALA A 248 2.84 11.05 -6.57
C ALA A 248 2.75 12.57 -6.79
N ALA A 249 2.46 13.35 -5.74
CA ALA A 249 2.50 14.81 -5.80
C ALA A 249 3.89 15.36 -6.14
N ARG A 250 4.94 14.76 -5.55
CA ARG A 250 6.33 15.06 -5.89
C ARG A 250 6.63 14.78 -7.38
N ASN A 251 6.07 13.72 -7.95
CA ASN A 251 6.22 13.36 -9.37
C ASN A 251 5.26 14.14 -10.32
N GLY A 252 4.49 15.08 -9.77
CA GLY A 252 3.63 15.98 -10.53
C GLY A 252 2.23 15.43 -10.82
N PHE A 253 1.72 14.54 -9.98
CA PHE A 253 0.33 14.09 -10.00
C PHE A 253 -0.50 14.84 -8.97
N MET A 254 -1.78 15.09 -9.25
CA MET A 254 -2.73 15.37 -8.18
C MET A 254 -3.24 14.04 -7.62
N THR A 255 -3.22 13.86 -6.30
CA THR A 255 -3.67 12.59 -5.70
C THR A 255 -4.96 12.79 -4.91
N VAL A 256 -5.95 11.92 -5.10
CA VAL A 256 -7.14 11.83 -4.26
C VAL A 256 -7.08 10.54 -3.46
N THR A 257 -6.90 10.62 -2.14
CA THR A 257 -7.07 9.46 -1.26
C THR A 257 -8.45 9.53 -0.61
N PHE A 258 -9.09 8.40 -0.37
CA PHE A 258 -10.36 8.36 0.35
C PHE A 258 -10.47 7.14 1.25
N GLY A 259 -11.07 7.31 2.43
CA GLY A 259 -11.41 6.20 3.33
C GLY A 259 -12.73 5.57 2.92
N GLN A 260 -12.78 4.25 2.76
CA GLN A 260 -14.04 3.55 2.47
C GLN A 260 -15.03 3.68 3.63
N SER A 261 -16.31 3.44 3.38
CA SER A 261 -17.35 3.49 4.42
C SER A 261 -17.06 2.48 5.53
N GLY A 262 -17.09 2.94 6.78
CA GLY A 262 -16.80 2.13 7.96
C GLY A 262 -15.32 1.99 8.31
N GLN A 263 -14.44 2.68 7.58
CA GLN A 263 -13.01 2.84 7.89
C GLN A 263 -12.80 4.08 8.79
N PRO A 264 -11.59 4.27 9.36
CA PRO A 264 -11.23 5.52 10.03
C PRO A 264 -11.63 6.78 9.24
N ASP A 265 -12.07 7.82 9.96
CA ASP A 265 -12.53 9.14 9.46
C ASP A 265 -13.81 9.17 8.61
N SER A 266 -14.15 8.02 8.01
CA SER A 266 -15.39 7.80 7.27
C SER A 266 -16.54 7.41 8.20
N SER A 267 -17.75 7.80 7.81
CA SER A 267 -18.97 7.35 8.50
C SER A 267 -19.23 5.87 8.23
N GLY A 268 -20.11 5.28 9.05
CA GLY A 268 -20.49 3.87 8.96
C GLY A 268 -19.74 3.02 9.99
N ASN A 269 -19.76 1.71 9.79
CA ASN A 269 -19.03 0.75 10.63
C ASN A 269 -18.44 -0.39 9.78
N ALA A 270 -17.63 -1.25 10.38
CA ALA A 270 -16.98 -2.36 9.68
C ALA A 270 -17.94 -3.27 8.89
N LEU A 271 -19.21 -3.40 9.29
CA LEU A 271 -20.21 -4.16 8.53
C LEU A 271 -20.60 -3.49 7.22
N ASP A 272 -20.55 -2.15 7.13
CA ASP A 272 -20.75 -1.44 5.85
C ASP A 272 -19.64 -1.79 4.85
N MET A 273 -18.47 -2.24 5.28
CA MET A 273 -17.39 -2.66 4.39
C MET A 273 -17.64 -4.06 3.79
N VAL A 274 -18.11 -5.02 4.61
CA VAL A 274 -18.09 -6.45 4.27
C VAL A 274 -19.46 -7.10 4.10
N LEU A 275 -20.55 -6.52 4.61
CA LEU A 275 -21.85 -7.21 4.55
C LEU A 275 -22.43 -7.24 3.12
N PRO A 276 -23.02 -8.38 2.71
CA PRO A 276 -23.46 -8.64 1.35
C PRO A 276 -24.83 -8.02 1.00
N VAL A 277 -25.30 -7.02 1.77
CA VAL A 277 -26.64 -6.41 1.60
C VAL A 277 -26.89 -5.92 0.17
N LEU A 278 -25.81 -5.64 -0.58
CA LEU A 278 -25.82 -5.35 -2.01
C LEU A 278 -24.67 -6.09 -2.73
N SER A 279 -24.66 -7.43 -2.61
CA SER A 279 -23.62 -8.33 -3.13
C SER A 279 -23.01 -7.85 -4.45
N VAL A 280 -21.70 -7.72 -4.48
CA VAL A 280 -20.92 -7.43 -5.69
C VAL A 280 -20.26 -8.75 -6.11
N PRO A 281 -20.51 -9.25 -7.33
CA PRO A 281 -19.86 -10.47 -7.82
C PRO A 281 -18.35 -10.40 -7.68
N ASP A 282 -17.75 -11.50 -7.21
CA ASP A 282 -16.31 -11.68 -7.05
C ASP A 282 -15.62 -10.60 -6.20
N CYS A 283 -16.33 -10.04 -5.21
CA CYS A 283 -15.78 -9.10 -4.25
C CYS A 283 -16.18 -9.47 -2.83
N PHE A 284 -15.19 -9.82 -1.99
CA PHE A 284 -15.43 -10.18 -0.58
C PHE A 284 -15.69 -8.97 0.33
N ALA A 285 -15.34 -7.76 -0.12
CA ALA A 285 -15.64 -6.49 0.55
C ALA A 285 -16.54 -5.60 -0.35
N PRO A 286 -17.82 -5.95 -0.55
CA PRO A 286 -18.71 -5.28 -1.51
C PRO A 286 -18.83 -3.77 -1.29
N GLY A 287 -18.70 -3.30 -0.05
CA GLY A 287 -18.68 -1.89 0.28
C GLY A 287 -17.50 -1.16 -0.35
N SER A 288 -16.28 -1.68 -0.15
CA SER A 288 -15.05 -1.13 -0.74
C SER A 288 -15.11 -1.10 -2.27
N CYS A 289 -15.57 -2.18 -2.91
CA CYS A 289 -15.72 -2.26 -4.36
C CYS A 289 -16.67 -1.21 -4.95
N ARG A 290 -17.74 -0.84 -4.22
CA ARG A 290 -18.63 0.24 -4.62
C ARG A 290 -18.00 1.61 -4.37
N ASP A 291 -17.38 1.78 -3.21
CA ASP A 291 -16.80 3.05 -2.78
C ASP A 291 -15.69 3.53 -3.71
N VAL A 292 -14.85 2.62 -4.25
CA VAL A 292 -13.86 2.96 -5.29
C VAL A 292 -14.54 3.47 -6.56
N GLN A 293 -15.62 2.83 -7.04
CA GLN A 293 -16.34 3.33 -8.22
C GLN A 293 -16.96 4.70 -7.98
N ASP A 294 -17.52 4.93 -6.79
CA ASP A 294 -18.16 6.18 -6.43
C ASP A 294 -17.13 7.32 -6.27
N ALA A 295 -15.98 7.06 -5.64
CA ALA A 295 -14.89 8.02 -5.53
C ALA A 295 -14.32 8.40 -6.91
N VAL A 296 -14.08 7.42 -7.79
CA VAL A 296 -13.62 7.71 -9.14
C VAL A 296 -14.68 8.48 -9.94
N ARG A 297 -15.97 8.15 -9.81
CA ARG A 297 -17.04 8.97 -10.41
C ARG A 297 -16.99 10.41 -9.91
N TRP A 298 -16.78 10.62 -8.62
CA TRP A 298 -16.63 11.96 -8.06
C TRP A 298 -15.43 12.71 -8.66
N VAL A 299 -14.28 12.06 -8.83
CA VAL A 299 -13.08 12.64 -9.49
C VAL A 299 -13.42 13.13 -10.90
N PHE A 300 -14.13 12.31 -11.68
CA PHE A 300 -14.61 12.66 -13.02
C PHE A 300 -15.82 13.61 -13.03
N ASN A 301 -16.27 14.08 -11.86
CA ASN A 301 -17.46 14.89 -11.64
C ASN A 301 -18.74 14.27 -12.26
N GLN A 302 -18.80 12.93 -12.26
CA GLN A 302 -19.95 12.15 -12.71
C GLN A 302 -20.92 11.90 -11.55
N PRO A 303 -22.24 11.95 -11.79
CA PRO A 303 -23.23 11.70 -10.75
C PRO A 303 -23.10 10.31 -10.12
N ILE A 304 -23.12 10.26 -8.78
CA ILE A 304 -23.22 9.01 -8.01
C ILE A 304 -24.70 8.66 -7.84
N THR A 305 -25.08 7.46 -8.25
CA THR A 305 -26.48 7.01 -8.22
C THR A 305 -26.80 6.34 -6.89
N PRO A 306 -27.87 6.74 -6.18
CA PRO A 306 -28.30 6.02 -5.00
C PRO A 306 -28.67 4.56 -5.32
N VAL A 307 -28.15 3.60 -4.55
CA VAL A 307 -28.48 2.16 -4.65
C VAL A 307 -29.40 1.70 -3.51
N VAL A 308 -29.88 2.65 -2.72
CA VAL A 308 -30.74 2.43 -1.56
C VAL A 308 -31.89 3.42 -1.58
N ASP A 309 -33.02 3.02 -1.00
CA ASP A 309 -34.15 3.93 -0.81
C ASP A 309 -33.82 4.92 0.31
N LEU A 310 -33.52 6.16 -0.06
CA LEU A 310 -33.21 7.24 0.89
C LEU A 310 -34.43 7.67 1.72
N GLY A 311 -35.66 7.32 1.31
CA GLY A 311 -36.91 7.69 1.99
C GLY A 311 -37.45 6.62 2.95
N ASN A 312 -36.81 5.45 3.05
CA ASN A 312 -37.30 4.32 3.86
C ASN A 312 -36.25 3.86 4.88
N GLU A 313 -36.08 4.66 5.94
CA GLU A 313 -35.15 4.37 7.03
C GLU A 313 -35.44 3.05 7.75
N LEU A 314 -36.69 2.59 7.81
CA LEU A 314 -37.07 1.36 8.52
C LEU A 314 -36.51 0.10 7.83
N ASN A 315 -36.61 0.00 6.50
CA ASN A 315 -35.98 -1.09 5.74
C ASN A 315 -34.44 -0.99 5.78
N ASN A 316 -33.92 0.23 5.89
CA ASN A 316 -32.49 0.49 5.95
C ASN A 316 -31.87 0.13 7.32
N ILE A 317 -32.61 0.29 8.42
CA ILE A 317 -32.24 -0.10 9.79
C ILE A 317 -32.19 -1.63 9.94
N LEU A 318 -33.13 -2.34 9.29
CA LEU A 318 -33.14 -3.81 9.26
C LEU A 318 -31.95 -4.41 8.48
N MET A 319 -31.23 -3.58 7.72
CA MET A 319 -30.10 -3.98 6.90
C MET A 319 -28.73 -3.69 7.56
N VAL A 320 -28.56 -2.53 8.21
CA VAL A 320 -27.40 -2.15 9.08
C VAL A 320 -27.87 -1.00 9.99
N PRO A 321 -27.65 -1.01 11.32
CA PRO A 321 -28.05 0.09 12.20
C PRO A 321 -27.30 1.38 11.80
N ARG A 322 -28.02 2.49 11.55
CA ARG A 322 -27.48 3.67 10.88
C ARG A 322 -27.58 5.00 11.63
N ALA A 323 -26.55 5.82 11.38
CA ALA A 323 -26.62 7.27 11.27
C ALA A 323 -27.26 7.69 9.91
N GLY A 324 -27.94 8.84 9.84
CA GLY A 324 -28.79 9.25 8.72
C GLY A 324 -28.14 9.14 7.32
N ARG A 325 -28.85 8.52 6.36
CA ARG A 325 -28.38 8.39 4.97
C ARG A 325 -28.47 9.75 4.27
N GLN A 326 -27.47 10.08 3.45
CA GLN A 326 -27.44 11.33 2.69
C GLN A 326 -27.70 11.09 1.20
N ASN A 327 -28.28 12.07 0.49
CA ASN A 327 -28.47 11.99 -0.95
C ASN A 327 -27.13 12.24 -1.68
N PRO A 328 -26.58 11.26 -2.44
CA PRO A 328 -25.32 11.43 -3.16
C PRO A 328 -25.38 12.33 -4.39
N ALA A 329 -26.56 12.84 -4.76
CA ALA A 329 -26.63 13.87 -5.81
C ALA A 329 -25.79 15.11 -5.44
N TYR A 330 -25.30 15.83 -6.44
CA TYR A 330 -24.62 17.09 -6.22
C TYR A 330 -25.56 18.17 -5.67
N GLN A 331 -25.01 19.10 -4.90
CA GLN A 331 -25.73 20.28 -4.43
C GLN A 331 -26.31 21.08 -5.63
N PRO A 332 -27.51 21.69 -5.47
CA PRO A 332 -28.33 21.73 -4.27
C PRO A 332 -29.28 20.52 -4.10
N ALA A 333 -29.29 19.56 -5.03
CA ALA A 333 -30.23 18.44 -5.01
C ALA A 333 -29.85 17.35 -4.00
N GLY A 334 -28.57 17.23 -3.67
CA GLY A 334 -28.07 16.34 -2.62
C GLY A 334 -26.91 16.95 -1.83
N ALA A 335 -26.15 16.08 -1.17
CA ALA A 335 -25.13 16.46 -0.20
C ALA A 335 -23.70 16.48 -0.77
N ASN A 336 -23.46 15.91 -1.95
CA ASN A 336 -22.15 15.98 -2.58
C ASN A 336 -21.85 17.38 -3.09
N ILE A 337 -20.62 17.84 -2.90
CA ILE A 337 -20.06 18.96 -3.66
C ILE A 337 -19.55 18.44 -5.01
N SER A 338 -19.74 19.20 -6.08
CA SER A 338 -19.03 18.92 -7.34
C SER A 338 -17.53 19.11 -7.12
N ASN A 339 -16.71 18.32 -7.83
CA ASN A 339 -15.26 18.39 -7.71
C ASN A 339 -14.77 19.82 -8.06
N PRO A 340 -14.32 20.62 -7.07
CA PRO A 340 -13.96 22.01 -7.31
C PRO A 340 -12.60 22.15 -8.03
N TRP A 341 -11.83 21.07 -8.12
CA TRP A 341 -10.50 21.04 -8.72
C TRP A 341 -10.48 20.38 -10.10
N ILE A 342 -11.65 20.07 -10.68
CA ILE A 342 -11.76 19.34 -11.95
C ILE A 342 -10.97 20.01 -13.09
N ASP A 343 -10.92 21.34 -13.13
CA ASP A 343 -10.23 22.09 -14.19
C ASP A 343 -8.70 21.95 -14.11
N LYS A 344 -8.15 21.50 -12.98
CA LYS A 344 -6.73 21.20 -12.77
C LYS A 344 -6.39 19.72 -12.98
N MET A 345 -7.38 18.86 -13.15
CA MET A 345 -7.19 17.43 -13.34
C MET A 345 -7.18 17.06 -14.82
N ASP A 346 -6.16 16.30 -15.24
CA ASP A 346 -6.12 15.64 -16.54
C ASP A 346 -6.86 14.30 -16.43
N LEU A 347 -8.15 14.34 -16.75
CA LEU A 347 -9.04 13.18 -16.63
C LEU A 347 -8.79 12.10 -17.70
N ASP A 348 -7.95 12.35 -18.71
CA ASP A 348 -7.50 11.31 -19.64
C ASP A 348 -6.44 10.40 -18.99
N TRP A 349 -5.83 10.86 -17.87
CA TRP A 349 -4.73 10.19 -17.17
C TRP A 349 -5.02 10.04 -15.68
N VAL A 350 -6.10 9.33 -15.35
CA VAL A 350 -6.43 8.94 -13.97
C VAL A 350 -5.87 7.57 -13.67
N ASN A 351 -5.15 7.41 -12.58
CA ASN A 351 -4.49 6.18 -12.15
C ASN A 351 -5.07 5.73 -10.82
N LEU A 352 -5.09 4.42 -10.58
CA LEU A 352 -5.58 3.88 -9.32
C LEU A 352 -4.45 3.24 -8.51
N PHE A 353 -4.50 3.41 -7.20
CA PHE A 353 -3.79 2.54 -6.28
C PHE A 353 -4.63 2.16 -5.08
N GLY A 354 -4.26 1.07 -4.44
CA GLY A 354 -4.85 0.70 -3.18
C GLY A 354 -4.08 -0.38 -2.49
N GLN A 355 -4.34 -0.49 -1.19
CA GLN A 355 -3.76 -1.52 -0.34
C GLN A 355 -4.87 -2.44 0.18
N SER A 356 -4.64 -3.75 0.30
CA SER A 356 -5.56 -4.72 0.91
C SER A 356 -6.98 -4.58 0.43
N VAL A 357 -7.93 -4.26 1.31
CA VAL A 357 -9.34 -4.06 0.93
C VAL A 357 -9.52 -2.91 -0.08
N GLY A 358 -8.66 -1.90 -0.08
CA GLY A 358 -8.56 -0.89 -1.14
C GLY A 358 -8.02 -1.43 -2.46
N ALA A 359 -7.03 -2.33 -2.42
CA ALA A 359 -6.53 -3.05 -3.59
C ALA A 359 -7.58 -4.00 -4.19
N VAL A 360 -8.40 -4.63 -3.35
CA VAL A 360 -9.57 -5.45 -3.72
C VAL A 360 -10.61 -4.62 -4.47
N GLY A 361 -10.92 -3.43 -3.94
CA GLY A 361 -11.84 -2.49 -4.59
C GLY A 361 -11.30 -1.97 -5.93
N THR A 362 -10.00 -1.65 -6.00
CA THR A 362 -9.31 -1.21 -7.21
C THR A 362 -9.26 -2.32 -8.27
N SER A 363 -8.90 -3.54 -7.87
CA SER A 363 -8.94 -4.73 -8.73
C SER A 363 -10.34 -4.99 -9.29
N ASN A 364 -11.37 -4.83 -8.46
CA ASN A 364 -12.75 -4.97 -8.90
C ASN A 364 -13.13 -3.88 -9.91
N TYR A 365 -12.69 -2.63 -9.68
CA TYR A 365 -12.90 -1.53 -10.63
C TYR A 365 -12.40 -1.88 -12.02
N LEU A 366 -11.17 -2.39 -12.15
CA LEU A 366 -10.58 -2.77 -13.44
C LEU A 366 -11.41 -3.85 -14.14
N ASN A 367 -11.90 -4.85 -13.40
CA ASN A 367 -12.78 -5.88 -13.94
C ASN A 367 -14.09 -5.30 -14.52
N TRP A 368 -14.66 -4.28 -13.87
CA TRP A 368 -15.86 -3.60 -14.37
C TRP A 368 -15.55 -2.64 -15.54
N GLN A 369 -14.37 -2.03 -15.55
CA GLN A 369 -13.93 -1.19 -16.67
C GLN A 369 -13.88 -1.99 -17.98
N VAL A 370 -13.33 -3.21 -17.96
CA VAL A 370 -13.30 -4.09 -19.14
C VAL A 370 -14.71 -4.38 -19.66
N LYS A 371 -15.71 -4.46 -18.77
CA LYS A 371 -17.12 -4.64 -19.13
C LYS A 371 -17.76 -3.37 -19.71
N GLY A 372 -17.15 -2.21 -19.50
CA GLY A 372 -17.59 -0.89 -19.98
C GLY A 372 -18.65 -0.22 -19.09
N TYR A 373 -19.02 -0.82 -17.97
CA TYR A 373 -20.02 -0.28 -17.04
C TYR A 373 -19.73 -0.68 -15.59
N GLY A 374 -20.16 0.15 -14.64
CA GLY A 374 -19.99 -0.08 -13.21
C GLY A 374 -21.05 -1.00 -12.62
N ILE A 375 -20.96 -1.22 -11.31
CA ILE A 375 -21.89 -2.07 -10.53
C ILE A 375 -23.34 -1.53 -10.61
N ASP A 376 -23.50 -0.23 -10.83
CA ASP A 376 -24.78 0.45 -11.01
C ASP A 376 -25.35 0.36 -12.44
N GLY A 377 -24.65 -0.34 -13.35
CA GLY A 377 -25.05 -0.51 -14.76
C GLY A 377 -24.79 0.72 -15.65
N LYS A 378 -24.19 1.79 -15.12
CA LYS A 378 -23.85 2.99 -15.90
C LYS A 378 -22.44 2.88 -16.49
N PRO A 379 -22.12 3.60 -17.58
CA PRO A 379 -20.75 3.71 -18.06
C PRO A 379 -19.78 4.02 -16.91
N LEU A 380 -18.71 3.26 -16.83
CA LEU A 380 -17.66 3.50 -15.84
C LEU A 380 -16.63 4.45 -16.47
N PRO A 381 -16.15 5.48 -15.75
CA PRO A 381 -14.98 6.23 -16.19
C PRO A 381 -13.82 5.29 -16.52
N ARG A 382 -12.98 5.65 -17.49
CA ARG A 382 -11.79 4.87 -17.80
C ARG A 382 -10.59 5.44 -17.05
N VAL A 383 -9.79 4.58 -16.45
CA VAL A 383 -8.49 4.90 -15.86
C VAL A 383 -7.37 4.50 -16.83
N ALA A 384 -6.19 5.07 -16.66
CA ALA A 384 -5.02 4.88 -17.52
C ALA A 384 -4.09 3.75 -17.04
N SER A 385 -3.90 3.61 -15.72
CA SER A 385 -3.09 2.54 -15.14
C SER A 385 -3.48 2.26 -13.68
N ALA A 386 -2.98 1.15 -13.12
CA ALA A 386 -3.15 0.84 -11.71
C ALA A 386 -1.92 0.18 -11.08
N SER A 387 -1.68 0.48 -9.80
CA SER A 387 -0.73 -0.21 -8.91
C SER A 387 -1.46 -0.66 -7.64
N VAL A 388 -1.55 -1.97 -7.42
CA VAL A 388 -2.34 -2.56 -6.32
C VAL A 388 -1.45 -3.39 -5.41
N MET A 389 -1.62 -3.24 -4.10
CA MET A 389 -0.77 -3.89 -3.10
C MET A 389 -1.57 -4.82 -2.18
N SER A 390 -1.11 -6.06 -2.06
CA SER A 390 -1.54 -7.04 -1.06
C SER A 390 -3.05 -7.21 -0.91
N GLY A 391 -3.79 -7.40 -2.01
CA GLY A 391 -5.23 -7.66 -1.95
C GLY A 391 -5.91 -7.62 -3.31
N TYR A 392 -6.45 -8.74 -3.78
CA TYR A 392 -7.00 -8.80 -5.13
C TYR A 392 -8.22 -9.71 -5.25
N THR A 393 -9.05 -9.36 -6.22
CA THR A 393 -10.23 -10.11 -6.63
C THR A 393 -9.98 -10.78 -7.98
N ALA A 394 -10.92 -11.63 -8.43
CA ALA A 394 -10.91 -12.07 -9.81
C ALA A 394 -11.14 -10.88 -10.75
N LEU A 395 -10.13 -10.56 -11.56
CA LEU A 395 -10.15 -9.41 -12.46
C LEU A 395 -9.63 -9.76 -13.85
N ALA A 396 -10.16 -9.06 -14.84
CA ALA A 396 -9.55 -8.83 -16.14
C ALA A 396 -9.11 -7.36 -16.19
N THR A 397 -8.09 -7.05 -17.00
CA THR A 397 -7.63 -5.67 -17.20
C THR A 397 -7.33 -5.42 -18.67
N ASP A 398 -7.73 -4.23 -19.14
CA ASP A 398 -7.37 -3.66 -20.45
C ASP A 398 -6.41 -2.47 -20.31
N VAL A 399 -5.88 -2.24 -19.11
CA VAL A 399 -4.93 -1.17 -18.78
C VAL A 399 -3.71 -1.71 -18.04
N PRO A 400 -2.55 -1.04 -18.12
CA PRO A 400 -1.35 -1.40 -17.37
C PRO A 400 -1.64 -1.62 -15.88
N LEU A 401 -1.29 -2.81 -15.37
CA LEU A 401 -1.47 -3.22 -13.97
C LEU A 401 -0.15 -3.68 -13.32
N GLN A 402 0.23 -3.04 -12.23
CA GLN A 402 1.26 -3.52 -11.30
C GLN A 402 0.60 -4.14 -10.06
N MET A 403 1.11 -5.28 -9.62
CA MET A 403 0.67 -6.01 -8.44
C MET A 403 1.85 -6.18 -7.48
N GLN A 404 1.69 -5.80 -6.21
CA GLN A 404 2.78 -5.88 -5.24
C GLN A 404 2.38 -6.67 -3.99
N THR A 405 3.29 -7.50 -3.48
CA THR A 405 3.08 -8.34 -2.29
C THR A 405 4.43 -8.62 -1.63
N ALA A 406 4.47 -9.47 -0.60
CA ALA A 406 5.68 -9.76 0.18
C ALA A 406 5.82 -11.24 0.51
N ASP A 407 7.03 -11.67 0.88
CA ASP A 407 7.33 -13.08 1.20
C ASP A 407 6.43 -13.68 2.29
N LEU A 408 6.15 -12.88 3.32
CA LEU A 408 5.43 -13.26 4.55
C LEU A 408 4.10 -12.50 4.67
N ASP A 409 3.58 -12.03 3.54
CA ASP A 409 2.26 -11.44 3.43
C ASP A 409 1.18 -12.47 3.77
N ILE A 410 -0.03 -12.01 4.11
CA ILE A 410 -1.16 -12.88 4.44
C ILE A 410 -1.32 -13.84 3.25
N PRO A 411 -1.16 -15.16 3.42
CA PRO A 411 -1.49 -16.13 2.40
C PRO A 411 -2.90 -15.88 1.95
N GLY A 412 -3.00 -15.24 0.79
CA GLY A 412 -4.23 -15.18 0.06
C GLY A 412 -4.66 -16.59 -0.15
N LEU A 413 -5.83 -16.90 0.38
CA LEU A 413 -6.52 -18.10 0.02
C LEU A 413 -6.95 -17.89 -1.43
N SER A 414 -6.06 -18.27 -2.35
CA SER A 414 -6.43 -18.44 -3.75
C SER A 414 -7.34 -19.65 -3.84
N GLY A 415 -8.09 -19.76 -4.93
CA GLY A 415 -8.77 -21.02 -5.26
C GLY A 415 -7.81 -22.21 -5.28
N TYR A 416 -6.49 -22.02 -5.27
CA TYR A 416 -5.48 -23.06 -5.25
C TYR A 416 -4.60 -23.01 -3.97
N GLY A 417 -5.00 -22.23 -2.95
CA GLY A 417 -4.14 -21.86 -1.82
C GLY A 417 -3.69 -23.03 -0.95
N PHE A 418 -4.49 -24.09 -0.85
CA PHE A 418 -4.18 -25.30 -0.07
C PHE A 418 -4.13 -26.58 -0.91
N THR A 419 -4.59 -26.54 -2.15
CA THR A 419 -4.79 -27.72 -2.98
C THR A 419 -4.41 -27.44 -4.43
N ASN A 420 -3.95 -28.46 -5.15
CA ASN A 420 -3.65 -28.36 -6.58
C ASN A 420 -4.92 -28.25 -7.48
N PHE A 421 -6.09 -27.91 -6.93
CA PHE A 421 -7.36 -27.78 -7.67
C PHE A 421 -8.24 -26.66 -7.12
N TYR A 422 -8.92 -25.96 -8.03
CA TYR A 422 -9.69 -24.75 -7.75
C TYR A 422 -10.76 -24.91 -6.64
N GLN A 423 -10.77 -23.99 -5.68
CA GLN A 423 -11.65 -23.87 -4.52
C GLN A 423 -12.48 -22.59 -4.66
N PRO A 424 -13.79 -22.68 -4.98
CA PRO A 424 -14.61 -21.50 -5.27
C PRO A 424 -14.94 -20.63 -4.05
N PHE A 425 -14.60 -21.06 -2.83
CA PHE A 425 -14.90 -20.34 -1.58
C PHE A 425 -13.78 -19.40 -1.11
N PHE A 426 -12.60 -19.49 -1.73
CA PHE A 426 -11.41 -18.72 -1.39
C PHE A 426 -11.09 -17.77 -2.55
N ASN A 427 -11.47 -16.49 -2.43
CA ASN A 427 -11.33 -15.50 -3.51
C ASN A 427 -10.66 -14.20 -3.04
N ALA A 428 -9.72 -14.30 -2.10
CA ALA A 428 -8.81 -13.21 -1.75
C ALA A 428 -7.39 -13.66 -2.09
N THR A 429 -6.84 -13.17 -3.20
CA THR A 429 -5.56 -13.65 -3.76
C THR A 429 -4.36 -12.85 -3.26
N ASP A 430 -4.34 -12.56 -1.96
CA ASP A 430 -3.22 -11.93 -1.26
C ASP A 430 -1.96 -12.83 -1.24
N GLY A 431 -0.83 -12.27 -0.81
CA GLY A 431 0.43 -13.01 -0.71
C GLY A 431 1.07 -13.42 -2.04
N PRO A 432 2.29 -13.98 -2.00
CA PRO A 432 3.09 -14.20 -3.20
C PRO A 432 2.47 -15.25 -4.11
N TYR A 433 1.85 -16.29 -3.54
CA TYR A 433 1.15 -17.32 -4.30
C TYR A 433 -0.08 -16.81 -5.04
N GLY A 434 -0.99 -16.17 -4.30
CA GLY A 434 -2.24 -15.67 -4.87
C GLY A 434 -1.97 -14.59 -5.92
N THR A 435 -1.00 -13.71 -5.65
CA THR A 435 -0.60 -12.63 -6.55
C THR A 435 0.00 -13.17 -7.84
N MET A 436 0.96 -14.09 -7.77
CA MET A 436 1.58 -14.68 -8.96
C MET A 436 0.58 -15.51 -9.77
N ASP A 437 -0.23 -16.35 -9.11
CA ASP A 437 -1.30 -17.10 -9.78
C ASP A 437 -2.23 -16.13 -10.55
N ARG A 438 -2.57 -14.99 -9.94
CA ARG A 438 -3.43 -13.98 -10.57
C ARG A 438 -2.72 -13.31 -11.75
N PHE A 439 -1.46 -12.92 -11.61
CA PHE A 439 -0.64 -12.36 -12.67
C PHE A 439 -0.58 -13.29 -13.90
N HIS A 440 -0.25 -14.57 -13.69
CA HIS A 440 -0.21 -15.57 -14.77
C HIS A 440 -1.58 -15.84 -15.39
N ASN A 441 -2.64 -15.89 -14.58
CA ASN A 441 -4.00 -16.03 -15.09
C ASN A 441 -4.39 -14.87 -16.01
N ILE A 442 -4.02 -13.63 -15.66
CA ILE A 442 -4.28 -12.45 -16.49
C ILE A 442 -3.48 -12.54 -17.80
N LEU A 443 -2.18 -12.87 -17.75
CA LEU A 443 -1.38 -13.10 -18.95
C LEU A 443 -2.00 -14.17 -19.87
N ALA A 444 -2.44 -15.28 -19.29
CA ALA A 444 -3.07 -16.38 -20.03
C ALA A 444 -4.40 -15.99 -20.71
N THR A 445 -5.05 -14.89 -20.30
CA THR A 445 -6.24 -14.38 -21.02
C THR A 445 -5.91 -13.76 -22.38
N GLY A 446 -4.63 -13.46 -22.66
CA GLY A 446 -4.20 -12.79 -23.88
C GLY A 446 -4.30 -11.26 -23.82
N THR A 447 -4.23 -10.65 -22.62
CA THR A 447 -4.23 -9.18 -22.51
C THR A 447 -3.00 -8.56 -23.18
N ASN A 448 -3.18 -7.41 -23.82
CA ASN A 448 -2.08 -6.61 -24.38
C ASN A 448 -1.64 -5.47 -23.44
N ALA A 449 -2.24 -5.38 -22.26
CA ALA A 449 -1.83 -4.42 -21.24
C ALA A 449 -0.53 -4.86 -20.59
N ALA A 450 0.34 -3.90 -20.26
CA ALA A 450 1.55 -4.18 -19.49
C ALA A 450 1.18 -4.72 -18.10
N LEU A 451 1.89 -5.76 -17.64
CA LEU A 451 1.69 -6.35 -16.32
C LEU A 451 3.01 -6.41 -15.57
N GLN A 452 2.97 -6.20 -14.26
CA GLN A 452 4.13 -6.42 -13.39
C GLN A 452 3.71 -7.02 -12.06
N THR A 453 4.53 -7.93 -11.53
CA THR A 453 4.42 -8.40 -10.16
C THR A 453 5.72 -8.17 -9.40
N ILE A 454 5.62 -7.53 -8.24
CA ILE A 454 6.75 -7.25 -7.33
C ILE A 454 6.51 -7.99 -6.03
N VAL A 455 7.51 -8.76 -5.58
CA VAL A 455 7.48 -9.43 -4.28
C VAL A 455 8.61 -8.88 -3.42
N TYR A 456 8.29 -8.41 -2.21
CA TYR A 456 9.28 -7.86 -1.28
C TYR A 456 9.96 -8.96 -0.46
N GLU A 457 11.29 -8.89 -0.39
CA GLU A 457 12.11 -9.79 0.43
C GLU A 457 11.77 -9.63 1.90
N SER A 458 11.47 -10.74 2.57
CA SER A 458 11.23 -10.79 4.02
C SER A 458 10.17 -9.79 4.51
N GLY A 459 9.32 -9.28 3.61
CA GLY A 459 8.25 -8.35 3.95
C GLY A 459 6.97 -9.06 4.37
N SER A 460 6.01 -8.29 4.84
CA SER A 460 4.68 -8.64 5.33
C SER A 460 3.61 -7.84 4.58
N HIS A 461 2.35 -8.08 4.94
CA HIS A 461 1.20 -7.31 4.47
C HIS A 461 1.34 -5.79 4.71
N GLY A 462 2.05 -5.42 5.79
CA GLY A 462 2.27 -4.05 6.23
C GLY A 462 3.40 -3.30 5.51
N ASP A 463 4.16 -3.95 4.63
CA ASP A 463 5.28 -3.33 3.92
C ASP A 463 4.87 -2.30 2.88
N SER A 464 3.61 -2.38 2.44
CA SER A 464 3.01 -1.44 1.50
C SER A 464 2.24 -0.31 2.18
N ILE A 465 2.36 -0.14 3.50
CA ILE A 465 1.78 0.97 4.27
C ILE A 465 2.85 1.58 5.18
N ASN A 466 2.61 2.80 5.66
CA ASN A 466 3.53 3.47 6.58
C ASN A 466 3.16 3.20 8.05
N TRP A 467 2.51 2.09 8.42
CA TRP A 467 2.20 1.84 9.84
C TRP A 467 3.44 1.75 10.73
N VAL A 468 3.33 2.38 11.89
CA VAL A 468 4.37 2.34 12.90
C VAL A 468 4.13 1.17 13.85
N GLY A 469 5.17 0.39 14.15
CA GLY A 469 5.06 -0.74 15.09
C GLY A 469 4.60 -2.05 14.47
N ILE A 470 4.31 -2.07 13.17
CA ILE A 470 3.91 -3.26 12.43
C ILE A 470 5.17 -3.90 11.83
N PRO A 471 5.31 -5.25 11.89
CA PRO A 471 6.44 -5.93 11.28
C PRO A 471 6.52 -5.62 9.79
N ARG A 472 7.66 -5.09 9.36
CA ARG A 472 7.99 -4.80 7.96
C ARG A 472 9.50 -4.85 7.74
N ASN A 473 9.89 -5.25 6.54
CA ASN A 473 11.27 -5.08 6.10
C ASN A 473 11.53 -3.59 5.86
N VAL A 474 12.69 -3.13 6.33
CA VAL A 474 13.10 -1.74 6.30
C VAL A 474 13.19 -1.15 4.88
N LYS A 475 13.47 -1.99 3.87
CA LYS A 475 13.65 -1.59 2.48
C LYS A 475 12.32 -1.46 1.73
N SER A 476 11.30 -2.23 2.12
CA SER A 476 10.12 -2.44 1.28
C SER A 476 9.28 -1.19 1.04
N PRO A 477 9.07 -0.26 2.00
CA PRO A 477 8.30 0.95 1.71
C PRO A 477 8.92 1.79 0.58
N ALA A 478 10.25 1.95 0.60
CA ALA A 478 10.98 2.67 -0.44
C ALA A 478 10.90 1.94 -1.79
N LEU A 479 11.04 0.62 -1.80
CA LEU A 479 10.89 -0.22 -2.98
C LEU A 479 9.48 -0.13 -3.58
N SER A 480 8.46 -0.29 -2.75
CA SER A 480 7.03 -0.26 -3.12
C SER A 480 6.63 1.06 -3.77
N VAL A 481 6.97 2.17 -3.10
CA VAL A 481 6.68 3.51 -3.60
C VAL A 481 7.44 3.77 -4.89
N LYS A 482 8.73 3.41 -4.96
CA LYS A 482 9.53 3.57 -6.18
C LYS A 482 8.88 2.87 -7.37
N TYR A 483 8.50 1.61 -7.23
CA TYR A 483 7.88 0.85 -8.32
C TYR A 483 6.51 1.41 -8.72
N SER A 484 5.68 1.84 -7.76
CA SER A 484 4.41 2.51 -8.05
C SER A 484 4.60 3.83 -8.81
N MET A 485 5.60 4.62 -8.42
CA MET A 485 5.88 5.90 -9.07
C MET A 485 6.46 5.71 -10.46
N ASP A 486 7.42 4.79 -10.64
CA ASP A 486 7.94 4.44 -11.96
C ASP A 486 6.82 3.88 -12.87
N TRP A 487 5.85 3.16 -12.31
CA TRP A 487 4.67 2.67 -13.03
C TRP A 487 3.80 3.80 -13.56
N PHE A 488 3.43 4.74 -12.68
CA PHE A 488 2.63 5.90 -13.06
C PHE A 488 3.37 6.82 -14.02
N ASP A 489 4.68 6.99 -13.85
CA ASP A 489 5.48 7.80 -14.78
C ASP A 489 5.66 7.15 -16.16
N CYS A 490 5.61 5.82 -16.24
CA CYS A 490 5.70 5.09 -17.50
C CYS A 490 4.34 4.96 -18.23
N TYR A 491 3.26 4.70 -17.50
CA TYR A 491 1.97 4.30 -18.07
C TYR A 491 0.79 5.22 -17.71
N GLY A 492 0.98 6.14 -16.77
CA GLY A 492 -0.10 6.89 -16.13
C GLY A 492 -0.12 8.38 -16.43
N ARG A 493 0.65 8.86 -17.40
CA ARG A 493 0.77 10.29 -17.71
C ARG A 493 0.95 10.55 -19.22
N PRO A 494 0.55 11.74 -19.72
CA PRO A 494 0.68 12.08 -21.14
C PRO A 494 2.15 12.24 -21.58
N ASP A 495 2.99 12.72 -20.68
CA ASP A 495 4.43 12.95 -20.86
C ASP A 495 5.23 11.80 -20.25
N LYS A 496 4.99 10.60 -20.76
CA LYS A 496 5.68 9.35 -20.39
C LYS A 496 7.18 9.54 -20.17
N SER A 497 7.70 8.99 -19.06
CA SER A 497 9.12 8.99 -18.73
C SER A 497 9.79 7.70 -19.22
N ASP A 498 10.63 7.79 -20.25
CA ASP A 498 11.43 6.65 -20.73
C ASP A 498 12.34 6.10 -19.63
N ALA A 499 12.90 6.96 -18.79
CA ALA A 499 13.73 6.56 -17.66
C ALA A 499 12.96 5.74 -16.61
N ALA A 500 11.67 6.08 -16.38
CA ALA A 500 10.81 5.30 -15.49
C ALA A 500 10.49 3.93 -16.08
N CYS A 501 10.19 3.86 -17.38
CA CYS A 501 9.97 2.58 -18.06
C CYS A 501 11.21 1.68 -18.05
N ASP A 502 12.38 2.25 -18.29
CA ASP A 502 13.65 1.54 -18.20
C ASP A 502 13.93 1.05 -16.76
N ALA A 503 13.48 1.80 -15.75
CA ALA A 503 13.64 1.42 -14.35
C ALA A 503 12.74 0.23 -13.96
N LEU A 504 11.51 0.15 -14.52
CA LEU A 504 10.60 -0.98 -14.28
C LEU A 504 11.16 -2.33 -14.75
N ALA A 505 12.08 -2.32 -15.70
CA ALA A 505 12.71 -3.54 -16.21
C ALA A 505 13.96 -3.96 -15.41
N LYS A 506 14.38 -3.20 -14.39
CA LYS A 506 15.64 -3.43 -13.67
C LYS A 506 15.41 -3.85 -12.22
N PRO A 507 16.10 -4.89 -11.71
CA PRO A 507 15.99 -5.25 -10.31
C PRO A 507 16.41 -4.10 -9.40
N THR A 508 15.69 -3.95 -8.29
CA THR A 508 16.08 -3.07 -7.18
C THR A 508 16.30 -3.92 -5.94
N ASP A 509 17.23 -3.50 -5.08
CA ASP A 509 17.47 -4.15 -3.79
C ASP A 509 16.18 -4.21 -2.95
N GLY A 510 16.00 -5.32 -2.22
CA GLY A 510 14.79 -5.61 -1.44
C GLY A 510 13.73 -6.43 -2.18
N MET A 511 13.96 -6.82 -3.44
CA MET A 511 13.14 -7.83 -4.13
C MET A 511 13.37 -9.23 -3.55
N SER A 512 12.29 -10.00 -3.43
CA SER A 512 12.29 -11.35 -2.90
C SER A 512 13.34 -12.25 -3.54
N ARG A 513 14.02 -13.02 -2.69
CA ARG A 513 14.89 -14.11 -3.14
C ARG A 513 14.19 -15.46 -3.17
N ALA A 514 12.96 -15.55 -2.68
CA ALA A 514 12.21 -16.80 -2.62
C ALA A 514 11.12 -16.89 -3.68
N PHE A 515 10.61 -15.76 -4.16
CA PHE A 515 9.61 -15.66 -5.21
C PHE A 515 10.13 -14.79 -6.34
N ALA A 516 9.71 -15.09 -7.56
CA ALA A 516 10.06 -14.26 -8.70
C ALA A 516 9.32 -12.92 -8.64
N SER A 517 9.99 -11.85 -9.07
CA SER A 517 9.33 -10.62 -9.52
C SER A 517 9.40 -10.59 -11.04
N GLU A 518 8.29 -10.30 -11.70
CA GLU A 518 8.11 -10.51 -13.14
C GLU A 518 7.54 -9.27 -13.82
N TYR A 519 7.90 -9.04 -15.07
CA TYR A 519 7.46 -7.89 -15.86
C TYR A 519 7.19 -8.27 -17.32
N ALA A 520 5.94 -8.08 -17.75
CA ALA A 520 5.49 -8.27 -19.12
C ALA A 520 5.08 -6.91 -19.72
N PRO A 521 6.01 -6.14 -20.31
CA PRO A 521 5.75 -4.78 -20.81
C PRO A 521 4.73 -4.72 -21.96
N GLU A 522 4.59 -5.80 -22.72
CA GLU A 522 3.66 -5.90 -23.86
C GLU A 522 2.47 -6.84 -23.55
N GLY A 523 2.27 -7.16 -22.26
CA GLY A 523 1.33 -8.18 -21.84
C GLY A 523 1.66 -9.54 -22.45
N ALA A 524 0.63 -10.26 -22.89
CA ALA A 524 0.76 -11.59 -23.49
C ALA A 524 1.38 -11.59 -24.90
N ALA A 525 1.54 -10.42 -25.54
CA ALA A 525 2.09 -10.33 -26.89
C ALA A 525 3.63 -10.37 -26.91
N GLY A 526 4.28 -10.05 -25.78
CA GLY A 526 5.73 -10.01 -25.66
C GLY A 526 6.27 -10.95 -24.58
N PRO A 527 7.56 -10.82 -24.21
CA PRO A 527 8.17 -11.65 -23.19
C PRO A 527 7.70 -11.25 -21.79
N ASP A 528 7.50 -12.25 -20.94
CA ASP A 528 7.48 -12.08 -19.49
C ASP A 528 8.91 -12.19 -18.96
N LEU A 529 9.43 -11.12 -18.36
CA LEU A 529 10.83 -10.97 -17.95
C LEU A 529 10.98 -11.15 -16.45
N CYS A 530 11.97 -11.93 -16.03
CA CYS A 530 12.34 -12.02 -14.62
C CYS A 530 13.10 -10.75 -14.22
N LEU A 531 12.50 -9.94 -13.35
CA LEU A 531 13.21 -8.87 -12.65
C LEU A 531 14.14 -9.47 -11.60
N ARG A 532 13.64 -10.48 -10.88
CA ARG A 532 14.41 -11.23 -9.89
C ARG A 532 14.09 -12.71 -10.01
N ILE A 533 15.12 -13.53 -10.14
CA ILE A 533 15.00 -15.00 -10.13
C ILE A 533 15.14 -15.47 -8.68
N PRO A 534 14.21 -16.31 -8.19
CA PRO A 534 14.33 -16.86 -6.85
C PRO A 534 15.57 -17.76 -6.75
N ASP A 535 16.30 -17.65 -5.65
CA ASP A 535 17.52 -18.40 -5.34
C ASP A 535 17.62 -18.81 -3.87
N ARG A 536 16.53 -18.67 -3.11
CA ARG A 536 16.41 -19.04 -1.70
C ARG A 536 15.07 -19.72 -1.42
N ALA A 537 15.02 -20.49 -0.34
CA ALA A 537 13.78 -21.01 0.21
C ALA A 537 13.28 -20.09 1.33
N SER A 538 12.01 -19.71 1.31
CA SER A 538 11.39 -18.86 2.33
C SER A 538 10.48 -19.67 3.24
N ILE A 539 10.32 -19.21 4.49
CA ILE A 539 9.29 -19.75 5.39
C ILE A 539 7.87 -19.58 4.84
N GLY A 540 7.61 -18.50 4.09
CA GLY A 540 6.34 -18.30 3.40
C GLY A 540 6.01 -19.47 2.46
N GLN A 541 7.02 -20.22 2.01
CA GLN A 541 6.81 -21.37 1.15
C GLN A 541 6.32 -22.64 1.85
N ILE A 542 6.33 -22.71 3.18
CA ILE A 542 5.86 -23.90 3.93
C ILE A 542 4.40 -24.24 3.62
N LEU A 543 3.59 -23.24 3.26
CA LEU A 543 2.20 -23.42 2.86
C LEU A 543 2.06 -24.23 1.56
N ARG A 544 3.13 -24.34 0.77
CA ARG A 544 3.28 -25.19 -0.41
C ARG A 544 4.56 -26.03 -0.25
N PRO A 545 4.53 -27.11 0.57
CA PRO A 545 5.73 -27.87 0.92
C PRO A 545 6.54 -28.34 -0.29
N GLU A 546 5.89 -28.58 -1.43
CA GLU A 546 6.54 -28.94 -2.68
C GLU A 546 7.38 -27.80 -3.27
N TRP A 547 6.94 -26.55 -3.18
CA TRP A 547 7.74 -25.38 -3.61
C TRP A 547 8.91 -25.14 -2.67
N PHE A 548 8.68 -25.29 -1.37
CA PHE A 548 9.73 -25.16 -0.36
C PHE A 548 10.84 -26.21 -0.57
N LEU A 549 10.46 -27.48 -0.78
CA LEU A 549 11.41 -28.55 -1.06
C LEU A 549 12.15 -28.36 -2.40
N ASP A 550 11.46 -27.91 -3.44
CA ASP A 550 12.10 -27.62 -4.74
C ASP A 550 13.14 -26.50 -4.60
N ALA A 551 12.80 -25.40 -3.91
CA ALA A 551 13.72 -24.31 -3.62
C ALA A 551 14.91 -24.76 -2.76
N LEU A 552 14.67 -25.57 -1.72
CA LEU A 552 15.73 -26.16 -0.88
C LEU A 552 16.67 -27.10 -1.65
N ASN A 553 16.25 -27.64 -2.79
CA ASN A 553 17.07 -28.49 -3.64
C ASN A 553 17.72 -27.72 -4.81
N GLY A 554 17.64 -26.38 -4.81
CA GLY A 554 18.21 -25.54 -5.88
C GLY A 554 17.37 -25.50 -7.15
N HIS A 555 16.08 -25.83 -7.06
CA HIS A 555 15.12 -25.83 -8.17
C HIS A 555 13.91 -24.91 -7.88
N PRO A 556 14.12 -23.64 -7.50
CA PRO A 556 13.02 -22.73 -7.21
C PRO A 556 12.14 -22.53 -8.46
N ARG A 557 10.83 -22.39 -8.24
CA ARG A 557 9.83 -22.30 -9.32
C ARG A 557 9.64 -20.85 -9.77
N TYR A 558 9.64 -20.64 -11.08
CA TYR A 558 9.33 -19.38 -11.76
C TYR A 558 8.94 -19.69 -13.22
N SER A 559 8.24 -18.77 -13.88
CA SER A 559 7.80 -18.93 -15.28
C SER A 559 8.32 -17.85 -16.23
N CYS A 560 8.86 -16.76 -15.69
CA CYS A 560 9.44 -15.68 -16.47
C CYS A 560 10.74 -16.06 -17.18
N THR A 561 11.15 -15.21 -18.12
CA THR A 561 12.39 -15.33 -18.89
C THR A 561 13.53 -14.58 -18.17
N PRO A 562 14.63 -15.25 -17.78
CA PRO A 562 15.82 -14.60 -17.23
C PRO A 562 16.34 -13.49 -18.13
N GLN A 563 16.66 -12.34 -17.55
CA GLN A 563 17.38 -11.27 -18.25
C GLN A 563 18.89 -11.56 -18.26
N SER A 564 19.57 -11.23 -19.36
CA SER A 564 20.99 -11.53 -19.62
C SER A 564 21.93 -10.41 -19.21
#